data_AF-A0A0L0SCS0-F1
#
_entry.id   AF-A0A0L0SCS0-F1
#
_cell.length_a   1.000
_cell.length_b   1.000
_cell.length_c   1.000
_cell.angle_alpha   90.00
_cell.angle_beta   90.00
_cell.angle_gamma   90.00
#
_symmetry.space_group_name_H-M   'P 1'
#
loop_
_entity.id
_entity.type
_entity.pdbx_description
1 polymer ?
#
loop_
_entity_poly.entity_id
_entity_poly.type
_entity_poly.pdbx_seq_one_letter_code
_entity_poly.pdbx_strand_id
1 'polypeptide(L)'
;MGLGNGKRTDRKQRQVETVWAASEAAKLIKLGDKLYNLRDLTRKAPIGWTPERIQQYFAWAKQVTDACKHVNPRLADLLADLYDNGVFTCDGESYKCLV
;
A
#
# COMPACT_ATOMS: atom_id res chain seq x y z
N MET A 1 8.88 -30.86 -14.84
CA MET A 1 9.31 -30.28 -13.54
C MET A 1 9.72 -28.84 -13.79
N GLY A 2 9.19 -27.88 -13.03
CA GLY A 2 9.45 -26.44 -13.21
C GLY A 2 8.34 -25.61 -12.56
N LEU A 3 8.50 -25.32 -11.28
CA LEU A 3 7.47 -24.93 -10.31
C LEU A 3 6.87 -23.52 -10.53
N GLY A 4 5.54 -23.44 -10.62
CA GLY A 4 4.72 -22.55 -9.79
C GLY A 4 4.75 -21.03 -10.06
N ASN A 5 4.18 -20.58 -11.19
CA ASN A 5 3.83 -19.17 -11.44
C ASN A 5 2.55 -18.69 -10.72
N GLY A 6 2.33 -19.10 -9.46
CA GLY A 6 1.05 -18.90 -8.75
C GLY A 6 1.12 -18.25 -7.37
N LYS A 7 2.20 -17.56 -6.98
CA LYS A 7 2.42 -17.16 -5.56
C LYS A 7 2.29 -15.68 -5.21
N ARG A 8 2.12 -14.74 -6.16
CA ARG A 8 2.18 -13.29 -5.85
C ARG A 8 0.84 -12.56 -5.87
N THR A 9 -0.13 -12.98 -6.67
CA THR A 9 -1.46 -12.36 -6.77
C THR A 9 -2.40 -12.81 -5.63
N ASP A 10 -2.35 -14.09 -5.25
CA ASP A 10 -3.20 -14.66 -4.18
C ASP A 10 -2.97 -14.09 -2.77
N ARG A 11 -1.84 -13.42 -2.52
CA ARG A 11 -1.55 -12.77 -1.22
C ARG A 11 -2.21 -11.38 -1.08
N LYS A 12 -2.52 -10.68 -2.18
CA LYS A 12 -3.10 -9.33 -2.11
C LYS A 12 -4.60 -9.35 -1.77
N GLN A 13 -5.35 -10.34 -2.27
CA GLN A 13 -6.80 -10.46 -2.04
C GLN A 13 -7.12 -10.96 -0.62
N ARG A 14 -6.44 -12.00 -0.13
CA ARG A 14 -6.67 -12.50 1.24
C ARG A 14 -6.37 -11.48 2.33
N GLN A 15 -5.49 -10.50 2.07
CA GLN A 15 -5.18 -9.48 3.07
C GLN A 15 -6.33 -8.51 3.31
N VAL A 16 -7.16 -8.20 2.31
CA VAL A 16 -8.30 -7.28 2.49
C VAL A 16 -9.37 -7.94 3.36
N GLU A 17 -9.68 -9.22 3.13
CA GLU A 17 -10.67 -9.99 3.91
C GLU A 17 -10.21 -10.26 5.36
N THR A 18 -8.90 -10.48 5.56
CA THR A 18 -8.35 -10.76 6.91
C THR A 18 -8.31 -9.51 7.80
N VAL A 19 -8.29 -8.31 7.21
CA VAL A 19 -8.14 -7.05 7.97
C VAL A 19 -9.36 -6.75 8.83
N TRP A 20 -10.57 -7.04 8.34
CA TRP A 20 -11.80 -6.77 9.07
C TRP A 20 -11.87 -7.56 10.39
N ALA A 21 -11.50 -8.84 10.35
CA ALA A 21 -11.50 -9.76 11.49
C ALA A 21 -10.28 -9.61 12.42
N ALA A 22 -9.31 -8.76 12.07
CA ALA A 22 -8.13 -8.55 12.89
C ALA A 22 -8.44 -7.70 14.16
N SER A 23 -7.72 -7.96 15.25
CA SER A 23 -7.78 -7.14 16.45
C SER A 23 -7.37 -5.69 16.18
N GLU A 24 -7.82 -4.75 17.02
CA GLU A 24 -7.45 -3.34 16.87
C GLU A 24 -5.94 -3.12 16.91
N ALA A 25 -5.22 -3.83 17.79
CA ALA A 25 -3.76 -3.81 17.84
C ALA A 25 -3.12 -4.29 16.53
N ALA A 26 -3.66 -5.35 15.92
CA ALA A 26 -3.18 -5.84 14.63
C ALA A 26 -3.49 -4.85 13.48
N LYS A 27 -4.65 -4.18 13.51
CA LYS A 27 -5.00 -3.11 12.58
C LYS A 27 -4.06 -1.90 12.71
N LEU A 28 -3.68 -1.52 13.93
CA LEU A 28 -2.73 -0.45 14.19
C LEU A 28 -1.35 -0.74 13.59
N ILE A 29 -0.83 -1.96 13.82
CA ILE A 29 0.44 -2.41 13.23
C ILE A 29 0.37 -2.37 11.70
N LYS A 30 -0.76 -2.80 11.11
CA LYS A 30 -0.97 -2.76 9.65
C LYS A 30 -0.99 -1.34 9.10
N LEU A 31 -1.61 -0.37 9.79
CA LEU A 31 -1.58 1.04 9.38
C LEU A 31 -0.14 1.57 9.37
N GLY A 32 0.62 1.33 10.45
CA GLY A 32 2.01 1.76 10.55
C GLY A 32 2.89 1.16 9.46
N ASP A 33 2.78 -0.15 9.25
CA ASP A 33 3.48 -0.86 8.17
C ASP A 33 3.16 -0.28 6.78
N LYS A 34 1.88 -0.02 6.48
CA LYS A 34 1.48 0.54 5.19
C LYS A 34 2.03 1.95 4.99
N LEU A 35 1.93 2.81 6.00
CA LEU A 35 2.48 4.16 5.92
C LEU A 35 3.99 4.15 5.65
N TYR A 36 4.74 3.29 6.34
CA TYR A 36 6.17 3.14 6.12
C TYR A 36 6.47 2.68 4.67
N ASN A 37 5.83 1.60 4.22
CA ASN A 37 6.05 1.05 2.90
C ASN A 37 5.71 2.04 1.78
N LEU A 38 4.62 2.79 1.91
CA LEU A 38 4.21 3.76 0.90
C LEU A 38 5.14 4.97 0.84
N ARG A 39 5.62 5.46 1.99
CA ARG A 39 6.64 6.52 2.04
C ARG A 39 8.00 6.07 1.47
N ASP A 40 8.33 4.80 1.60
CA ASP A 40 9.54 4.26 0.99
C ASP A 40 9.40 4.21 -0.54
N LEU A 41 8.23 3.79 -1.04
CA LEU A 41 7.91 3.81 -2.46
C LEU A 41 7.94 5.22 -3.07
N THR A 42 7.54 6.26 -2.34
CA THR A 42 7.66 7.64 -2.85
C THR A 42 9.10 8.10 -2.98
N ARG A 43 10.00 7.61 -2.12
CA ARG A 43 11.43 7.95 -2.14
C ARG A 43 12.19 7.17 -3.20
N LYS A 44 11.89 5.89 -3.36
CA LYS A 44 12.62 4.99 -4.26
C LYS A 44 11.70 3.93 -4.83
N ALA A 45 11.38 4.08 -6.11
CA ALA A 45 10.77 3.03 -6.88
C ALA A 45 11.65 1.76 -6.87
N PRO A 46 11.09 0.56 -6.60
CA PRO A 46 11.85 -0.67 -6.70
C PRO A 46 12.28 -0.94 -8.15
N ILE A 47 13.48 -1.48 -8.32
CA ILE A 47 14.02 -1.81 -9.66
C ILE A 47 13.06 -2.76 -10.39
N GLY A 48 12.71 -2.42 -11.63
CA GLY A 48 11.82 -3.21 -12.48
C GLY A 48 10.33 -3.06 -12.16
N TRP A 49 9.93 -2.08 -11.34
CA TRP A 49 8.53 -1.70 -11.21
C TRP A 49 8.21 -0.56 -12.17
N THR A 50 7.12 -0.72 -12.92
CA THR A 50 6.59 0.37 -13.73
C THR A 50 5.79 1.35 -12.85
N PRO A 51 5.59 2.61 -13.29
CA PRO A 51 4.76 3.57 -12.58
C PRO A 51 3.35 3.03 -12.27
N GLU A 52 2.72 2.34 -13.23
CA GLU A 52 1.38 1.78 -13.08
C GLU A 52 1.35 0.73 -11.98
N ARG A 53 2.42 -0.08 -11.86
CA ARG A 53 2.51 -1.10 -10.81
C ARG A 53 2.63 -0.46 -9.42
N ILE A 54 3.32 0.67 -9.30
CA ILE A 54 3.41 1.44 -8.06
C ILE A 54 2.03 2.01 -7.71
N GLN A 55 1.34 2.63 -8.66
CA GLN A 55 -0.01 3.16 -8.46
C GLN A 55 -1.01 2.06 -8.07
N GLN A 56 -0.96 0.90 -8.69
CA GLN A 56 -1.75 -0.28 -8.29
C GLN A 56 -1.45 -0.72 -6.85
N TYR A 57 -0.22 -0.54 -6.37
CA TYR A 57 0.12 -0.81 -4.99
C TYR A 57 -0.47 0.24 -4.03
N PHE A 58 -0.42 1.53 -4.39
CA PHE A 58 -1.09 2.59 -3.64
C PHE A 58 -2.62 2.36 -3.56
N ALA A 59 -3.27 2.03 -4.68
CA ALA A 59 -4.70 1.74 -4.73
C ALA A 59 -5.08 0.53 -3.86
N TRP A 60 -4.28 -0.53 -3.91
CA TRP A 60 -4.47 -1.69 -3.04
C TRP A 60 -4.24 -1.34 -1.55
N ALA A 61 -3.20 -0.58 -1.24
CA ALA A 61 -2.91 -0.17 0.13
C ALA A 61 -4.05 0.70 0.70
N LYS A 62 -4.64 1.60 -0.11
CA LYS A 62 -5.79 2.41 0.28
C LYS A 62 -6.97 1.55 0.73
N GLN A 63 -7.32 0.51 -0.04
CA GLN A 63 -8.39 -0.43 0.32
C GLN A 63 -8.14 -1.11 1.67
N VAL A 64 -6.89 -1.49 1.95
CA VAL A 64 -6.49 -2.09 3.23
C VAL A 64 -6.57 -1.09 4.38
N THR A 65 -6.08 0.14 4.17
CA THR A 65 -6.01 1.15 5.22
C THR A 65 -7.37 1.78 5.53
N ASP A 66 -8.27 1.87 4.55
CA ASP A 66 -9.64 2.37 4.73
C ASP A 66 -10.42 1.48 5.71
N ALA A 67 -10.19 0.16 5.70
CA ALA A 67 -10.77 -0.78 6.66
C ALA A 67 -10.19 -0.65 8.09
N CYS A 68 -9.03 -0.02 8.25
CA CYS A 68 -8.35 0.15 9.54
C CYS A 68 -8.49 1.56 10.12
N LYS A 69 -8.86 2.57 9.33
CA LYS A 69 -8.69 4.00 9.69
C LYS A 69 -9.23 4.43 11.07
N HIS A 70 -10.29 3.77 11.54
CA HIS A 70 -10.92 4.06 12.83
C HIS A 70 -10.02 3.78 14.04
N VAL A 71 -9.02 2.88 13.93
CA VAL A 71 -8.18 2.51 15.08
C VAL A 71 -7.10 3.54 15.39
N ASN A 72 -6.73 4.39 14.43
CA ASN A 72 -5.78 5.47 14.64
C ASN A 72 -5.98 6.60 13.62
N PRO A 73 -6.78 7.63 13.97
CA PRO A 73 -7.06 8.75 13.08
C PRO A 73 -5.81 9.47 12.59
N ARG A 74 -4.80 9.65 13.44
CA ARG A 74 -3.56 10.35 13.08
C ARG A 74 -2.78 9.62 11.97
N LEU A 75 -2.69 8.28 12.05
CA LEU A 75 -2.06 7.51 10.97
C LEU A 75 -2.92 7.51 9.70
N ALA A 76 -4.25 7.50 9.85
CA ALA A 76 -5.17 7.59 8.73
C ALA A 76 -5.02 8.92 7.98
N ASP A 77 -4.88 10.04 8.69
CA ASP A 77 -4.70 11.37 8.09
C ASP A 77 -3.39 11.47 7.29
N LEU A 78 -2.30 10.90 7.83
CA LEU A 78 -1.01 10.84 7.12
C LEU A 78 -1.08 9.97 5.87
N LEU A 79 -1.88 8.90 5.90
CA LEU A 79 -2.12 8.07 4.72
C LEU A 79 -3.01 8.79 3.71
N ALA A 80 -4.05 9.50 4.16
CA ALA A 80 -4.92 10.29 3.30
C ALA A 80 -4.13 11.36 2.53
N ASP A 81 -3.31 12.15 3.22
CA ASP A 81 -2.42 13.13 2.58
C ASP A 81 -1.49 12.48 1.55
N LEU A 82 -0.93 11.31 1.88
CA LEU A 82 -0.08 10.57 0.94
C LEU A 82 -0.84 10.06 -0.29
N TYR A 83 -2.11 9.68 -0.14
CA TYR A 83 -2.93 9.25 -1.27
C TYR A 83 -3.37 10.43 -2.15
N ASP A 84 -3.70 11.56 -1.55
CA ASP A 84 -4.25 12.72 -2.26
C ASP A 84 -3.14 13.57 -2.91
N ASN A 85 -2.04 13.76 -2.19
CA ASN A 85 -0.97 14.70 -2.57
C ASN A 85 0.38 14.03 -2.88
N GLY A 86 0.52 12.74 -2.57
CA GLY A 86 1.78 12.03 -2.75
C GLY A 86 2.22 11.93 -4.19
N VAL A 87 3.53 12.08 -4.42
CA VAL A 87 4.20 11.79 -5.68
C VAL A 87 5.33 10.80 -5.47
N PHE A 88 5.63 9.99 -6.47
CA PHE A 88 6.80 9.12 -6.49
C PHE A 88 7.59 9.33 -7.77
N THR A 89 8.89 9.04 -7.73
CA THR A 89 9.77 9.10 -8.89
C THR A 89 10.07 7.70 -9.41
N CYS A 90 9.88 7.49 -10.71
CA CYS A 90 10.24 6.26 -11.41
C CYS A 90 10.95 6.63 -12.71
N ASP A 91 12.14 6.06 -12.95
CA ASP A 91 12.96 6.32 -14.14
C ASP A 91 13.21 7.82 -14.45
N GLY A 92 13.27 8.65 -13.41
CA GLY A 92 13.51 10.10 -13.53
C GLY A 92 12.26 10.95 -13.73
N GLU A 93 11.09 10.33 -13.91
CA GLU A 93 9.81 11.00 -14.04
C GLU A 93 9.01 10.96 -12.73
N SER A 94 8.20 11.99 -12.49
CA SER A 94 7.35 12.10 -11.30
C SER A 94 5.90 11.77 -11.62
N TYR A 95 5.30 10.91 -10.80
CA TYR A 95 3.93 10.43 -10.96
C TYR A 95 3.15 10.64 -9.68
N LYS A 96 1.84 10.87 -9.79
CA LYS A 96 0.95 10.86 -8.63
C LYS A 96 0.85 9.44 -8.05
N CYS A 97 0.86 9.35 -6.73
CA CYS A 97 0.73 8.09 -5.99
C CYS A 97 -0.60 7.39 -6.27
N LEU A 98 -1.67 8.17 -6.38
CA LEU A 98 -2.99 7.71 -6.77
C LEU A 98 -3.49 8.53 -7.98
N VAL A 99 -4.18 7.86 -8.90
CA VAL A 99 -4.82 8.43 -10.09
C VAL A 99 -6.28 8.01 -10.14
#